data_AF-A0A1N7D4D1-F1
#
_entry.id   AF-A0A1N7D4D1-F1
#
_cell.length_a   1.000
_cell.length_b   1.000
_cell.length_c   1.000
_cell.angle_alpha   90.00
_cell.angle_beta   90.00
_cell.angle_gamma   90.00
#
_symmetry.space_group_name_H-M   'P 1'
#
loop_
_entity.id
_entity.type
_entity.pdbx_description
1 polymer ?
#
loop_
_entity_poly.entity_id
_entity_poly.type
_entity_poly.pdbx_seq_one_letter_code
_entity_poly.pdbx_strand_id
1 'polypeptide(L)'
;MSGHPSDTGAPHDAGAAELASARSDDVRREKRRELRAYLVGFVISVLLTALPFALVAGGWATGLRAYAVIGAAALLQVAVHFRFFLHIGLGRSTRDDLQLILFTALIIVLMVGGTVWILGNLHARMM
;
A
#
# COMPACT_ATOMS: atom_id res chain seq x y z
N MET A 1 -57.67 26.22 -34.55
CA MET A 1 -57.18 25.64 -33.29
C MET A 1 -57.09 24.12 -33.47
N SER A 2 -55.98 23.64 -33.98
CA SER A 2 -55.66 22.21 -34.03
C SER A 2 -54.22 22.09 -33.60
N GLY A 3 -54.05 21.62 -32.36
CA GLY A 3 -52.78 21.56 -31.66
C GLY A 3 -51.74 20.81 -32.47
N HIS A 4 -50.58 21.45 -32.63
CA HIS A 4 -49.37 20.83 -33.13
C HIS A 4 -48.91 19.80 -32.08
N PRO A 5 -48.87 18.48 -32.40
CA PRO A 5 -48.27 17.52 -31.50
C PRO A 5 -46.76 17.76 -31.51
N SER A 6 -46.26 18.35 -30.43
CA SER A 6 -44.84 18.40 -30.11
C SER A 6 -44.38 17.00 -29.69
N ASP A 7 -44.28 16.11 -30.67
CA ASP A 7 -43.62 14.81 -30.55
C ASP A 7 -42.20 14.96 -31.10
N THR A 8 -41.31 15.50 -30.26
CA THR A 8 -39.86 15.55 -30.51
C THR A 8 -39.12 15.35 -29.20
N GLY A 9 -39.45 14.28 -28.48
CA GLY A 9 -38.56 13.68 -27.48
C GLY A 9 -37.54 12.80 -28.18
N ALA A 10 -36.63 13.43 -28.93
CA ALA A 10 -35.64 12.74 -29.73
C ALA A 10 -34.58 12.02 -28.86
N PRO A 11 -34.03 10.87 -29.31
CA PRO A 11 -33.14 9.92 -28.60
C PRO A 11 -31.73 10.44 -28.18
N HIS A 12 -31.53 11.75 -28.10
CA HIS A 12 -30.24 12.39 -27.77
C HIS A 12 -29.91 12.38 -26.27
N ASP A 13 -30.93 12.27 -25.43
CA ASP A 13 -30.87 12.17 -23.97
C ASP A 13 -30.58 10.73 -23.50
N ALA A 14 -31.10 9.72 -24.19
CA ALA A 14 -30.86 8.31 -23.88
C ALA A 14 -29.38 7.92 -23.99
N GLY A 15 -28.68 8.38 -25.03
CA GLY A 15 -27.25 8.10 -25.21
C GLY A 15 -26.36 8.82 -24.18
N ALA A 16 -26.72 10.03 -23.78
CA ALA A 16 -26.00 10.77 -22.73
C ALA A 16 -26.16 10.10 -21.36
N ALA A 17 -27.36 9.60 -21.04
CA ALA A 17 -27.63 8.85 -19.81
C ALA A 17 -26.86 7.51 -19.78
N GLU A 18 -26.79 6.80 -20.91
CA GLU A 18 -26.05 5.54 -21.01
C GLU A 18 -24.53 5.75 -20.81
N LEU A 19 -23.93 6.76 -21.46
CA LEU A 19 -22.52 7.10 -21.27
C LEU A 19 -22.20 7.55 -19.84
N ALA A 20 -23.09 8.32 -19.22
CA ALA A 20 -22.95 8.73 -17.82
C ALA A 20 -23.02 7.53 -16.88
N SER A 21 -23.92 6.57 -17.14
CA SER A 21 -24.05 5.33 -16.37
C SER A 21 -22.80 4.46 -16.51
N ALA A 22 -22.33 4.23 -17.74
CA ALA A 22 -21.14 3.43 -18.03
C ALA A 22 -19.87 4.03 -17.40
N ARG A 23 -19.69 5.35 -17.49
CA ARG A 23 -18.57 6.04 -16.84
C ARG A 23 -18.65 5.96 -15.31
N SER A 24 -19.84 6.07 -14.74
CA SER A 24 -20.03 5.95 -13.29
C SER A 24 -19.73 4.54 -12.79
N ASP A 25 -20.04 3.51 -13.58
CA ASP A 25 -19.74 2.12 -13.27
C ASP A 25 -18.25 1.82 -13.32
N ASP A 26 -17.54 2.41 -14.29
CA ASP A 26 -16.08 2.25 -14.41
C ASP A 26 -15.35 2.89 -13.22
N VAL A 27 -15.74 4.11 -12.84
CA VAL A 27 -15.21 4.78 -11.64
C VAL A 27 -15.52 3.99 -10.36
N ARG A 28 -16.72 3.39 -10.24
CA ARG A 28 -17.07 2.53 -9.09
C ARG A 28 -16.23 1.26 -9.06
N ARG A 29 -15.93 0.65 -10.20
CA ARG A 29 -15.08 -0.56 -10.31
C ARG A 29 -13.64 -0.27 -9.94
N GLU A 30 -13.10 0.87 -10.37
CA GLU A 30 -11.75 1.33 -10.04
C GLU A 30 -11.61 1.56 -8.53
N LYS A 31 -12.52 2.33 -7.93
CA LYS A 31 -12.57 2.53 -6.46
C LYS A 31 -12.69 1.22 -5.70
N ARG A 32 -13.51 0.27 -6.17
CA ARG A 32 -13.62 -1.05 -5.54
C ARG A 32 -12.31 -1.84 -5.60
N ARG A 33 -11.53 -1.73 -6.70
CA ARG A 33 -10.22 -2.38 -6.81
C ARG A 33 -9.22 -1.77 -5.85
N GLU A 34 -9.14 -0.45 -5.77
CA GLU A 34 -8.27 0.26 -4.83
C GLU A 34 -8.61 -0.08 -3.37
N LEU A 35 -9.89 -0.01 -3.01
CA LEU A 35 -10.36 -0.36 -1.66
C LEU A 35 -10.03 -1.81 -1.31
N ARG A 36 -10.22 -2.75 -2.25
CA ARG A 36 -9.84 -4.15 -2.04
C ARG A 36 -8.34 -4.31 -1.82
N ALA A 37 -7.51 -3.62 -2.59
CA ALA A 37 -6.06 -3.67 -2.43
C ALA A 37 -5.63 -3.15 -1.05
N TYR A 38 -6.19 -2.01 -0.60
CA TYR A 38 -5.94 -1.48 0.73
C TYR A 38 -6.41 -2.42 1.84
N LEU A 39 -7.61 -3.01 1.72
CA LEU A 39 -8.12 -3.95 2.72
C LEU A 39 -7.23 -5.20 2.83
N VAL A 40 -6.82 -5.76 1.69
CA VAL A 40 -5.93 -6.93 1.67
C VAL A 40 -4.58 -6.60 2.31
N GLY A 41 -4.00 -5.45 1.97
CA GLY A 41 -2.76 -4.97 2.57
C GLY A 41 -2.86 -4.76 4.07
N PHE A 42 -3.98 -4.17 4.52
CA PHE A 42 -4.28 -3.98 5.93
C PHE A 42 -4.36 -5.32 6.67
N VAL A 43 -5.09 -6.30 6.13
CA VAL A 43 -5.20 -7.63 6.75
C VAL A 43 -3.84 -8.33 6.81
N ILE A 44 -3.05 -8.30 5.74
CA ILE A 44 -1.70 -8.89 5.73
C ILE A 44 -0.79 -8.23 6.76
N SER A 45 -0.81 -6.90 6.85
CA SER A 45 -0.05 -6.12 7.82
C SER A 45 -0.42 -6.47 9.27
N VAL A 46 -1.72 -6.61 9.56
CA VAL A 46 -2.19 -7.00 10.89
C VAL A 46 -1.77 -8.42 11.23
N LEU A 47 -1.92 -9.37 10.30
CA LEU A 47 -1.51 -10.76 10.50
C LEU A 47 0.00 -10.88 10.75
N LEU A 48 0.80 -10.16 9.96
CA LEU A 48 2.25 -10.17 10.06
C LEU A 48 2.75 -9.49 11.34
N THR A 49 1.96 -8.61 11.94
CA THR A 49 2.24 -8.04 13.28
C THR A 49 1.80 -8.99 14.40
N ALA A 50 0.65 -9.64 14.24
CA ALA A 50 0.12 -10.57 15.24
C ALA A 50 1.00 -11.82 15.38
N LEU A 51 1.59 -12.30 14.28
CA LEU A 51 2.43 -13.51 14.26
C LEU A 51 3.67 -13.43 15.18
N PRO A 52 4.56 -12.42 15.09
CA PRO A 52 5.69 -12.29 16.00
C PRO A 52 5.24 -12.04 17.44
N PHE A 53 4.15 -11.30 17.66
CA PHE A 53 3.58 -11.10 18.99
C PHE A 53 3.11 -12.41 19.62
N ALA A 54 2.38 -13.24 18.87
CA ALA A 54 1.91 -14.53 19.33
C ALA A 54 3.06 -15.52 19.60
N LEU A 55 4.10 -15.53 18.74
CA LEU A 55 5.29 -16.36 18.93
C LEU A 55 6.07 -15.99 20.21
N VAL A 56 6.18 -14.71 20.51
CA VAL A 56 6.87 -14.22 21.72
C VAL A 56 6.00 -14.42 22.96
N ALA A 57 4.70 -14.10 22.89
CA ALA A 57 3.77 -14.27 24.00
C ALA A 57 3.55 -15.75 24.37
N GLY A 58 3.60 -16.65 23.38
CA GLY A 58 3.54 -18.10 23.60
C GLY A 58 4.81 -18.70 24.22
N GLY A 59 5.89 -17.92 24.35
CA GLY A 59 7.17 -18.38 24.90
C GLY A 59 7.99 -19.26 23.94
N TRP A 60 7.61 -19.34 22.66
CA TRP A 60 8.27 -20.22 21.67
C TRP A 60 9.56 -19.62 21.12
N ALA A 61 9.70 -18.30 21.22
CA ALA A 61 10.93 -17.59 20.90
C ALA A 61 11.43 -16.85 22.16
N THR A 62 12.54 -17.31 22.73
CA THR A 62 13.18 -16.69 23.91
C THR A 62 14.58 -16.18 23.58
N GLY A 63 14.97 -15.10 24.24
CA GLY A 63 16.29 -14.46 24.08
C GLY A 63 16.59 -14.04 22.64
N LEU A 64 17.73 -14.48 22.11
CA LEU A 64 18.23 -14.10 20.78
C LEU A 64 17.27 -14.50 19.64
N ARG A 65 16.54 -15.61 19.79
CA ARG A 65 15.57 -16.08 18.78
C ARG A 65 14.37 -15.14 18.66
N ALA A 66 13.93 -14.55 19.78
CA ALA A 66 12.85 -13.55 19.78
C ALA A 66 13.24 -12.32 18.98
N TYR A 67 14.44 -11.78 19.23
CA TYR A 67 14.96 -10.63 18.49
C TYR A 67 15.09 -10.91 16.99
N ALA A 68 15.55 -12.10 16.61
CA ALA A 68 15.64 -12.50 15.20
C ALA A 68 14.26 -12.57 14.52
N VAL A 69 13.27 -13.19 15.16
CA VAL A 69 11.90 -13.30 14.63
C VAL A 69 11.24 -11.92 14.50
N ILE A 70 11.35 -11.09 15.54
CA ILE A 70 10.80 -9.72 15.52
C ILE A 70 11.49 -8.88 14.44
N GLY A 71 12.82 -8.96 14.35
CA GLY A 71 13.59 -8.23 13.33
C GLY A 71 13.22 -8.64 11.91
N ALA A 72 13.09 -9.94 11.65
CA ALA A 72 12.65 -10.45 10.35
C ALA A 72 11.21 -10.03 10.03
N ALA A 73 10.30 -10.12 10.99
CA ALA A 73 8.92 -9.66 10.82
C ALA A 73 8.85 -8.15 10.56
N ALA A 74 9.67 -7.35 11.25
CA ALA A 74 9.75 -5.90 11.05
C ALA A 74 10.23 -5.54 9.63
N LEU A 75 11.26 -6.23 9.12
CA LEU A 75 11.72 -6.03 7.74
C LEU A 75 10.64 -6.39 6.71
N LEU A 76 9.96 -7.52 6.90
CA LEU A 76 8.84 -7.92 6.05
C LEU A 76 7.69 -6.90 6.13
N GLN A 77 7.42 -6.36 7.31
CA GLN A 77 6.34 -5.41 7.57
C GLN A 77 6.57 -4.07 6.86
N VAL A 78 7.83 -3.62 6.83
CA VAL A 78 8.25 -2.46 6.03
C VAL A 78 7.93 -2.72 4.55
N ALA A 79 8.34 -3.87 4.00
CA ALA A 79 8.08 -4.21 2.60
C ALA A 79 6.57 -4.25 2.26
N VAL A 80 5.74 -4.80 3.15
CA VAL A 80 4.27 -4.83 2.99
C VAL A 80 3.69 -3.42 2.96
N HIS A 81 4.11 -2.52 3.85
CA HIS A 81 3.64 -1.13 3.84
C HIS A 81 4.04 -0.39 2.56
N PHE A 82 5.30 -0.53 2.14
CA PHE A 82 5.75 0.03 0.87
C PHE A 82 4.94 -0.49 -0.33
N ARG A 83 4.56 -1.78 -0.33
CA ARG A 83 3.75 -2.31 -1.44
C ARG A 83 2.30 -1.88 -1.41
N PHE A 84 1.63 -2.03 -0.27
CA PHE A 84 0.17 -1.90 -0.18
C PHE A 84 -0.31 -0.48 0.15
N PHE A 85 0.41 0.25 1.01
CA PHE A 85 0.02 1.60 1.40
C PHE A 85 0.56 2.66 0.43
N LEU A 86 1.79 2.48 -0.04
CA LEU A 86 2.38 3.41 -0.99
C LEU A 86 1.92 3.18 -2.44
N HIS A 87 0.98 2.25 -2.64
CA HIS A 87 0.36 1.90 -3.93
C HIS A 87 1.37 1.84 -5.09
N ILE A 88 2.53 1.22 -4.85
CA ILE A 88 3.48 0.94 -5.93
C ILE A 88 2.83 -0.09 -6.85
N GLY A 89 2.19 0.42 -7.90
CA GLY A 89 1.75 -0.37 -9.03
C GLY A 89 3.00 -0.86 -9.75
N LEU A 90 3.15 -2.19 -9.88
CA LEU A 90 4.11 -2.81 -10.80
C LEU A 90 3.76 -2.57 -12.29
N GLY A 91 2.95 -1.55 -12.59
CA GLY A 91 2.59 -1.15 -13.94
C GLY A 91 3.77 -0.46 -14.61
N ARG A 92 3.94 -0.69 -15.92
CA ARG A 92 4.99 -0.04 -16.73
C ARG A 92 5.01 1.49 -16.61
N SER A 93 3.86 2.12 -16.31
CA SER A 93 3.72 3.58 -16.21
C SER A 93 4.18 4.18 -14.88
N THR A 94 4.44 3.38 -13.85
CA THR A 94 4.78 3.86 -12.48
C THR A 94 6.21 3.47 -12.09
N ARG A 95 7.03 3.06 -13.07
CA ARG A 95 8.42 2.61 -12.81
C ARG A 95 9.33 3.74 -12.34
N ASP A 96 9.11 4.95 -12.84
CA ASP A 96 9.93 6.11 -12.48
C ASP A 96 9.67 6.53 -11.03
N ASP A 97 8.40 6.59 -10.62
CA ASP A 97 8.00 6.84 -9.23
C ASP A 97 8.51 5.74 -8.29
N LEU A 98 8.44 4.48 -8.71
CA LEU A 98 8.99 3.35 -7.96
C LEU A 98 10.51 3.49 -7.77
N GLN A 99 11.25 3.89 -8.81
CA GLN A 99 12.69 4.09 -8.72
C GLN A 99 13.04 5.24 -7.77
N LEU A 100 12.26 6.32 -7.79
CA LEU A 100 12.44 7.45 -6.88
C LEU A 100 12.22 7.03 -5.43
N ILE A 101 11.12 6.32 -5.15
CA ILE A 101 10.80 5.80 -3.81
C ILE A 101 11.88 4.83 -3.34
N LEU A 102 12.31 3.89 -4.19
CA LEU A 102 13.33 2.90 -3.84
C LEU A 102 14.66 3.58 -3.52
N PHE A 103 15.02 4.62 -4.28
CA PHE A 103 16.22 5.40 -4.04
C PHE A 103 16.15 6.16 -2.71
N THR A 104 15.03 6.81 -2.41
CA THR A 104 14.82 7.48 -1.10
C THR A 104 14.88 6.47 0.05
N ALA A 105 14.22 5.31 -0.09
CA ALA A 105 14.25 4.26 0.92
C ALA A 105 15.67 3.72 1.15
N LEU A 106 16.45 3.54 0.09
CA LEU A 106 17.86 3.15 0.18
C LEU A 106 18.67 4.17 0.99
N ILE A 107 18.51 5.47 0.70
CA ILE A 107 19.19 6.53 1.45
C ILE A 107 18.82 6.49 2.93
N ILE A 108 17.53 6.29 3.25
CA ILE A 108 17.07 6.20 4.64
C ILE A 108 17.71 5.00 5.35
N VAL A 109 17.75 3.83 4.70
CA VAL A 109 18.41 2.63 5.26
C VAL A 109 19.89 2.87 5.50
N LEU A 110 20.59 3.51 4.56
CA LEU A 110 22.00 3.86 4.71
C LEU A 110 22.24 4.88 5.83
N MET A 111 21.38 5.91 5.95
CA MET A 111 21.48 6.87 7.04
C MET A 111 21.24 6.20 8.39
N VAL A 112 20.13 5.50 8.57
CA VAL A 112 19.79 4.87 9.86
C VAL A 112 20.81 3.79 10.22
N GLY A 113 21.12 2.89 9.28
CA GLY A 113 22.11 1.83 9.48
C GLY A 113 23.51 2.39 9.74
N GLY A 114 23.92 3.41 8.98
CA GLY A 114 25.18 4.11 9.17
C GLY A 114 25.25 4.82 10.53
N THR A 115 24.18 5.49 10.96
CA THR A 115 24.12 6.14 12.28
C THR A 115 24.24 5.12 13.40
N VAL A 116 23.50 4.00 13.34
CA VAL A 116 23.60 2.93 14.35
C VAL A 116 25.02 2.35 14.39
N TRP A 117 25.64 2.12 13.22
CA TRP A 117 27.02 1.63 13.12
C TRP A 117 28.02 2.60 13.74
N ILE A 118 27.96 3.89 13.37
CA ILE A 118 28.87 4.92 13.86
C ILE A 118 28.74 5.07 15.37
N LEU A 119 27.51 5.14 15.89
CA LEU A 119 27.25 5.25 17.33
C LEU A 119 27.73 4.02 18.09
N GLY A 120 27.52 2.81 17.57
CA GLY A 120 28.01 1.58 18.17
C GLY A 120 29.54 1.54 18.24
N ASN A 121 30.22 1.91 17.16
CA ASN A 121 31.66 1.98 17.13
C ASN A 121 32.22 3.10 18.04
N LEU A 122 31.53 4.24 18.13
CA LEU A 122 31.92 5.32 19.05
C LEU A 122 31.80 4.87 20.51
N HIS A 123 30.70 4.22 20.86
CA HIS A 123 30.45 3.70 22.20
C HIS A 123 31.52 2.68 22.63
N ALA A 124 31.91 1.77 21.73
CA ALA A 124 32.95 0.79 21.97
C ALA A 124 34.37 1.38 22.10
N ARG A 125 34.58 2.63 21.67
CA ARG A 125 35.87 3.35 21.79
C ARG A 125 35.91 4.31 22.99
N MET A 126 34.75 4.73 23.48
CA MET A 126 34.61 5.67 24.60
C MET A 126 34.35 4.99 25.95
N MET A 127 33.92 3.73 25.93
CA MET A 127 33.95 2.84 27.10
C MET A 127 35.19 1.96 27.06
#